data_AF-A0AAE2YMG3-F1
#
_entry.id   AF-A0AAE2YMG3-F1
#
_cell.length_a   1.000
_cell.length_b   1.000
_cell.length_c   1.000
_cell.angle_alpha   90.00
_cell.angle_beta   90.00
_cell.angle_gamma   90.00
#
_symmetry.space_group_name_H-M   'P 1'
#
loop_
_entity.id
_entity.type
_entity.pdbx_description
1 polymer ?
#
loop_
_entity_poly.entity_id
_entity_poly.type
_entity_poly.pdbx_seq_one_letter_code
_entity_poly.pdbx_strand_id
1 'polypeptide(L)'
;MKFHIQSFLVTSLALALISVGQAQTVNPMPTVNDNWRFAGTISGWVPASWVTTTAGKYSATSDTSMNQNLNNTGSVGMFTLEAHKGNWGLMGDLVYWQFSGSGGATYYTRRPGDGSLYGGYNAQQTQTMLTMAGTYTVLSTPSVYLDGLLGARYISSTTTLTSNFIVDSAGGRTATATNYPSYTNQTTDPVIGFKGRARIMDSSWFIPYYADAGKGPGSNNGTWQALIGVGDAFSWGDITLAYRAMGFHLKATNGNTNYTNAGPQLSATINF
;
A
#
# COMPACT_ATOMS: atom_id res chain seq x y z
N MET A 1 41.66 -3.32 -11.28
CA MET A 1 41.35 -3.15 -9.85
C MET A 1 40.06 -2.33 -9.74
N LYS A 2 38.91 -2.99 -9.68
CA LYS A 2 37.58 -2.34 -9.68
C LYS A 2 37.01 -2.38 -8.26
N PHE A 3 36.95 -1.20 -7.64
CA PHE A 3 36.34 -0.99 -6.32
C PHE A 3 34.85 -1.35 -6.38
N HIS A 4 34.43 -2.32 -5.56
CA HIS A 4 33.03 -2.60 -5.28
C HIS A 4 32.65 -1.76 -4.05
N ILE A 5 31.88 -0.69 -4.28
CA ILE A 5 31.24 0.07 -3.20
C ILE A 5 30.03 -0.76 -2.77
N GLN A 6 30.15 -1.43 -1.62
CA GLN A 6 29.03 -2.07 -0.96
C GLN A 6 28.11 -1.00 -0.37
N SER A 7 26.83 -1.05 -0.75
CA SER A 7 25.78 -0.18 -0.22
C SER A 7 25.49 -0.53 1.24
N PHE A 8 26.03 0.28 2.14
CA PHE A 8 25.53 0.45 3.50
C PHE A 8 24.20 1.22 3.45
N LEU A 9 23.14 0.67 4.05
CA LEU A 9 22.27 1.33 5.04
C LEU A 9 21.19 0.34 5.50
N VAL A 10 21.51 -0.45 6.51
CA VAL A 10 20.48 -1.07 7.36
C VAL A 10 20.24 -0.07 8.48
N THR A 11 19.16 0.72 8.37
CA THR A 11 18.77 1.66 9.42
C THR A 11 18.17 0.84 10.57
N SER A 12 18.96 0.63 11.61
CA SER A 12 18.54 0.02 12.87
C SER A 12 17.44 0.87 13.51
N LEU A 13 16.19 0.36 13.51
CA LEU A 13 15.10 0.94 14.28
C LEU A 13 15.34 0.58 15.76
N ALA A 14 16.09 1.41 16.48
CA ALA A 14 16.31 1.24 17.91
C ALA A 14 15.01 1.61 18.67
N LEU A 15 14.23 0.59 19.06
CA LEU A 15 13.16 0.76 20.05
C LEU A 15 13.79 1.06 21.41
N ALA A 16 13.56 2.28 21.91
CA ALA A 16 13.89 2.64 23.28
C ALA A 16 12.97 1.93 24.28
N LEU A 17 13.57 1.54 25.40
CA LEU A 17 13.04 0.82 26.56
C LEU A 17 11.62 1.25 26.98
N ILE A 18 10.73 0.27 27.19
CA ILE A 18 9.52 0.47 27.99
C ILE A 18 9.62 -0.43 29.21
N SER A 19 9.71 0.21 30.38
CA SER A 19 9.60 -0.40 31.68
C SER A 19 8.26 -1.14 31.81
N VAL A 20 8.30 -2.36 32.32
CA VAL A 20 7.10 -3.14 32.66
C VAL A 20 6.46 -2.51 33.90
N GLY A 21 5.66 -1.47 33.69
CA GLY A 21 4.72 -0.94 34.66
C GLY A 21 3.51 -1.86 34.77
N GLN A 22 2.99 -1.98 35.99
CA GLN A 22 1.82 -2.77 36.40
C GLN A 22 0.70 -2.85 35.33
N ALA A 23 0.06 -4.01 35.23
CA ALA A 23 -1.07 -4.30 34.33
C ALA A 23 -2.30 -3.44 34.68
N GLN A 24 -2.28 -2.19 34.25
CA GLN A 24 -3.51 -1.45 33.99
C GLN A 24 -4.21 -2.20 32.85
N THR A 25 -5.47 -2.57 33.03
CA THR A 25 -6.27 -3.15 31.95
C THR A 25 -6.47 -2.08 30.87
N VAL A 26 -5.53 -2.02 29.93
CA VAL A 26 -5.60 -1.06 28.83
C VAL A 26 -6.84 -1.38 28.02
N ASN A 27 -7.73 -0.41 27.90
CA ASN A 27 -8.90 -0.54 27.05
C ASN A 27 -8.47 -0.30 25.60
N PRO A 28 -8.56 -1.30 24.70
CA PRO A 28 -8.17 -1.12 23.31
C PRO A 28 -9.21 -0.32 22.50
N MET A 29 -10.41 -0.08 23.05
CA MET A 29 -11.48 0.62 22.36
C MET A 29 -11.33 2.14 22.48
N PRO A 30 -11.38 2.88 21.35
CA PRO A 30 -11.41 4.34 21.38
C PRO A 30 -12.61 4.84 22.20
N THR A 31 -12.40 5.90 22.98
CA THR A 31 -13.50 6.58 23.67
C THR A 31 -14.10 7.63 22.75
N VAL A 32 -15.42 7.56 22.57
CA VAL A 32 -16.18 8.51 21.76
C VAL A 32 -16.75 9.58 22.69
N ASN A 33 -16.21 10.79 22.61
CA ASN A 33 -16.64 11.97 23.36
C ASN A 33 -16.27 13.24 22.57
N ASP A 34 -16.67 14.41 23.05
CA ASP A 34 -16.47 15.69 22.36
C ASP A 34 -15.04 16.25 22.45
N ASN A 35 -14.10 15.53 23.06
CA ASN A 35 -12.69 15.90 23.04
C ASN A 35 -12.04 15.44 21.73
N TRP A 36 -10.99 16.16 21.33
CA TRP A 36 -10.16 15.73 20.22
C TRP A 36 -9.32 14.52 20.62
N ARG A 37 -9.19 13.56 19.70
CA ARG A 37 -8.22 12.47 19.78
C ARG A 37 -7.43 12.39 18.48
N PHE A 38 -6.11 12.29 18.60
CA PHE A 38 -5.22 12.14 17.46
C PHE A 38 -4.50 10.80 17.54
N ALA A 39 -4.27 10.20 16.38
CA ALA A 39 -3.45 9.01 16.27
C ALA A 39 -2.52 9.13 15.07
N GLY A 40 -1.28 8.70 15.26
CA GLY A 40 -0.30 8.56 14.18
C GLY A 40 0.25 7.14 14.14
N THR A 41 0.19 6.52 12.96
CA THR A 41 0.66 5.15 12.74
C THR A 41 1.84 5.15 11.78
N ILE A 42 2.92 4.47 12.16
CA ILE A 42 4.03 4.12 11.28
C ILE A 42 3.91 2.62 10.99
N SER A 43 4.02 2.22 9.72
CA SER A 43 3.92 0.81 9.34
C SER A 43 5.05 0.36 8.40
N GLY A 44 5.28 -0.95 8.41
CA GLY A 44 6.09 -1.64 7.42
C GLY A 44 5.26 -2.76 6.80
N TRP A 45 4.89 -2.61 5.53
CA TRP A 45 4.16 -3.61 4.74
C TRP A 45 5.08 -4.20 3.68
N VAL A 46 5.13 -5.53 3.61
CA VAL A 46 5.99 -6.27 2.67
C VAL A 46 5.10 -7.11 1.75
N PRO A 47 4.54 -6.52 0.68
CA PRO A 47 3.66 -7.25 -0.23
C PRO A 47 4.43 -8.17 -1.18
N ALA A 48 3.82 -9.29 -1.57
CA ALA A 48 4.00 -9.84 -2.90
C ALA A 48 3.14 -9.03 -3.89
N SER A 49 3.60 -8.93 -5.14
CA SER A 49 2.93 -8.13 -6.17
C SER A 49 2.61 -9.00 -7.38
N TRP A 50 1.39 -8.84 -7.91
CA TRP A 50 0.97 -9.40 -9.19
C TRP A 50 0.54 -8.26 -10.09
N VAL A 51 1.17 -8.17 -11.26
CA VAL A 51 0.95 -7.09 -12.22
C VAL A 51 0.57 -7.69 -13.56
N THR A 52 -0.55 -7.28 -14.12
CA THR A 52 -0.95 -7.65 -15.48
C THR A 52 -1.07 -6.40 -16.33
N THR A 53 -0.28 -6.33 -17.40
CA THR A 53 -0.27 -5.22 -18.36
C THR A 53 -0.85 -5.70 -19.68
N THR A 54 -1.87 -5.00 -20.18
CA THR A 54 -2.55 -5.28 -21.44
C THR A 54 -2.33 -4.13 -22.42
N ALA A 55 -2.01 -4.45 -23.68
CA ALA A 55 -1.99 -3.50 -24.79
C ALA A 55 -2.65 -4.14 -26.02
N GLY A 56 -3.78 -3.57 -26.45
CA GLY A 56 -4.60 -4.18 -27.51
C GLY A 56 -5.05 -5.60 -27.15
N LYS A 57 -4.71 -6.60 -27.99
CA LYS A 57 -5.01 -8.02 -27.76
C LYS A 57 -3.94 -8.76 -26.94
N TYR A 58 -2.80 -8.11 -26.69
CA TYR A 58 -1.69 -8.73 -25.97
C TYR A 58 -1.78 -8.43 -24.48
N SER A 59 -1.53 -9.44 -23.65
CA SER A 59 -1.50 -9.33 -22.19
C SER A 59 -0.28 -10.07 -21.65
N ALA A 60 0.44 -9.44 -20.73
CA ALA A 60 1.56 -10.03 -20.03
C ALA A 60 1.41 -9.84 -18.53
N THR A 61 1.77 -10.88 -17.78
CA THR A 61 1.75 -10.87 -16.32
C THR A 61 3.18 -10.99 -15.79
N SER A 62 3.46 -10.26 -14.73
CA SER A 62 4.66 -10.39 -13.92
C SER A 62 4.27 -10.47 -12.46
N ASP A 63 4.85 -11.41 -11.74
CA ASP A 63 4.73 -11.53 -10.29
C ASP A 63 6.08 -11.29 -9.61
N THR A 64 6.04 -10.74 -8.41
CA THR A 64 7.20 -10.62 -7.52
C THR A 64 6.84 -11.12 -6.13
N SER A 65 7.66 -12.02 -5.60
CA SER A 65 7.50 -12.54 -4.25
C SER A 65 7.90 -11.52 -3.18
N MET A 66 7.43 -11.71 -1.95
CA MET A 66 7.81 -10.87 -0.79
C MET A 66 9.33 -10.81 -0.61
N ASN A 67 10.03 -11.95 -0.72
CA ASN A 67 11.48 -12.01 -0.57
C ASN A 67 12.22 -11.22 -1.66
N GLN A 68 11.73 -11.28 -2.90
CA GLN A 68 12.29 -10.49 -3.99
C GLN A 68 12.04 -9.00 -3.78
N ASN A 69 10.82 -8.62 -3.37
CA ASN A 69 10.50 -7.23 -3.08
C ASN A 69 11.40 -6.72 -1.95
N LEU A 70 11.52 -7.45 -0.83
CA LEU A 70 12.34 -7.08 0.32
C LEU A 70 13.83 -6.91 -0.03
N ASN A 71 14.41 -7.85 -0.79
CA ASN A 71 15.82 -7.80 -1.19
C ASN A 71 16.13 -6.69 -2.20
N ASN A 72 15.12 -6.21 -2.91
CA ASN A 72 15.23 -5.18 -3.94
C ASN A 72 14.51 -3.88 -3.55
N THR A 73 14.17 -3.72 -2.28
CA THR A 73 13.49 -2.54 -1.76
C THR A 73 14.48 -1.38 -1.70
N GLY A 74 14.10 -0.24 -2.29
CA GLY A 74 14.76 1.04 -2.11
C GLY A 74 14.14 1.79 -0.93
N SER A 75 13.67 3.01 -1.17
CA SER A 75 12.99 3.80 -0.14
C SER A 75 11.55 3.32 0.08
N VAL A 76 11.14 3.24 1.34
CA VAL A 76 9.75 2.97 1.77
C VAL A 76 9.32 3.99 2.81
N GLY A 77 8.02 4.32 2.83
CA GLY A 77 7.42 5.18 3.84
C GLY A 77 5.93 4.89 3.93
N MET A 78 5.45 4.52 5.11
CA MET A 78 4.04 4.19 5.32
C MET A 78 3.54 4.80 6.60
N PHE A 79 2.57 5.70 6.46
CA PHE A 79 2.10 6.54 7.55
C PHE A 79 0.59 6.71 7.48
N THR A 80 -0.07 6.57 8.62
CA THR A 80 -1.50 6.90 8.76
C THR A 80 -1.66 7.95 9.83
N LEU A 81 -2.51 8.95 9.59
CA LEU A 81 -2.88 9.98 10.55
C LEU A 81 -4.39 10.01 10.69
N GLU A 82 -4.86 10.11 11.93
CA GLU A 82 -6.27 10.18 12.26
C GLU A 82 -6.53 11.29 13.26
N ALA A 83 -7.64 11.99 13.08
CA ALA A 83 -8.16 12.99 14.01
C ALA A 83 -9.66 12.77 14.18
N HIS A 84 -10.15 12.70 15.40
CA HIS A 84 -11.58 12.54 15.67
C HIS A 84 -12.07 13.48 16.77
N LYS A 85 -13.34 13.85 16.68
CA LYS A 85 -14.09 14.60 17.69
C LYS A 85 -15.55 14.14 17.68
N GLY A 86 -16.04 13.67 18.81
CA GLY A 86 -17.34 13.00 18.89
C GLY A 86 -17.37 11.82 17.92
N ASN A 87 -18.44 11.73 17.13
CA ASN A 87 -18.62 10.66 16.15
C ASN A 87 -17.90 10.93 14.81
N TRP A 88 -17.33 12.12 14.61
CA TRP A 88 -16.72 12.49 13.34
C TRP A 88 -15.20 12.32 13.39
N GLY A 89 -14.61 11.99 12.25
CA GLY A 89 -13.17 11.99 12.09
C GLY A 89 -12.68 12.21 10.68
N LEU A 90 -11.36 12.32 10.57
CA LEU A 90 -10.60 12.45 9.34
C LEU A 90 -9.44 11.47 9.38
N MET A 91 -9.16 10.85 8.24
CA MET A 91 -8.08 9.89 8.07
C MET A 91 -7.25 10.24 6.84
N GLY A 92 -5.93 10.17 6.96
CA GLY A 92 -4.98 10.18 5.86
C GLY A 92 -4.06 8.96 5.93
N ASP A 93 -4.01 8.15 4.88
CA ASP A 93 -3.14 6.97 4.76
C ASP A 93 -2.22 7.11 3.55
N LEU A 94 -0.91 7.18 3.80
CA LEU A 94 0.14 7.31 2.79
C LEU A 94 0.96 6.02 2.74
N VAL A 95 1.05 5.41 1.56
CA VAL A 95 1.96 4.30 1.28
C VAL A 95 2.85 4.70 0.11
N TYR A 96 4.15 4.75 0.36
CA TYR A 96 5.19 4.97 -0.62
C TYR A 96 6.17 3.80 -0.60
N TRP A 97 6.50 3.29 -1.78
CA TRP A 97 7.60 2.35 -1.94
C TRP A 97 8.30 2.51 -3.28
N GLN A 98 9.54 2.04 -3.29
CA GLN A 98 10.32 1.86 -4.49
C GLN A 98 10.92 0.46 -4.49
N PHE A 99 10.69 -0.32 -5.55
CA PHE A 99 11.28 -1.63 -5.76
C PHE A 99 12.12 -1.61 -7.04
N SER A 100 13.25 -2.32 -7.04
CA SER A 100 14.10 -2.47 -8.22
C SER A 100 14.18 -3.94 -8.64
N GLY A 101 13.32 -4.38 -9.55
CA GLY A 101 13.41 -5.70 -10.14
C GLY A 101 14.76 -5.93 -10.82
N SER A 102 15.53 -6.87 -10.27
CA SER A 102 16.75 -7.42 -10.88
C SER A 102 16.70 -8.94 -10.78
N GLY A 103 17.15 -9.65 -11.84
CA GLY A 103 17.27 -11.12 -11.81
C GLY A 103 16.41 -11.91 -12.81
N GLY A 104 16.37 -11.50 -14.08
CA GLY A 104 15.86 -12.35 -15.18
C GLY A 104 14.34 -12.36 -15.37
N ALA A 105 13.57 -11.78 -14.44
CA ALA A 105 12.16 -11.48 -14.65
C ALA A 105 11.99 -10.41 -15.75
N THR A 106 11.05 -10.62 -16.66
CA THR A 106 10.70 -9.63 -17.67
C THR A 106 9.55 -8.77 -17.16
N TYR A 107 9.81 -7.48 -16.99
CA TYR A 107 8.83 -6.48 -16.63
C TYR A 107 8.30 -5.81 -17.88
N TYR A 108 7.01 -5.51 -17.89
CA TYR A 108 6.36 -4.88 -19.04
C TYR A 108 5.81 -3.52 -18.62
N THR A 109 6.24 -2.47 -19.30
CA THR A 109 5.65 -1.14 -19.21
C THR A 109 5.14 -0.71 -20.57
N ARG A 110 4.19 0.23 -20.60
CA ARG A 110 3.58 0.66 -21.85
C ARG A 110 4.52 1.58 -22.65
N ARG A 111 4.48 1.46 -23.98
CA ARG A 111 5.03 2.47 -24.90
C ARG A 111 3.95 3.50 -25.28
N PRO A 112 4.18 4.80 -25.10
CA PRO A 112 3.24 5.83 -25.58
C PRO A 112 3.06 5.77 -27.10
N GLY A 113 1.82 5.87 -27.58
CA GLY A 113 1.49 6.01 -29.02
C GLY A 113 0.84 4.78 -29.67
N ASP A 114 1.60 3.71 -29.88
CA ASP A 114 1.31 2.67 -30.89
C ASP A 114 0.62 1.39 -30.36
N GLY A 115 0.32 1.31 -29.06
CA GLY A 115 -0.28 0.09 -28.48
C GLY A 115 0.68 -1.09 -28.34
N SER A 116 1.99 -0.83 -28.38
CA SER A 116 3.04 -1.80 -28.02
C SER A 116 3.46 -1.68 -26.55
N LEU A 117 4.21 -2.67 -26.06
CA LEU A 117 4.81 -2.68 -24.73
C LEU A 117 6.34 -2.59 -24.84
N TYR A 118 6.97 -1.92 -23.88
CA TYR A 118 8.37 -2.16 -23.58
C TYR A 118 8.45 -3.34 -22.60
N GLY A 119 9.14 -4.41 -22.98
CA GLY A 119 9.56 -5.47 -22.08
C GLY A 119 11.00 -5.24 -21.64
N GLY A 120 11.35 -5.50 -20.39
CA GLY A 120 12.70 -5.29 -19.90
C GLY A 120 13.10 -6.20 -18.74
N TYR A 121 14.39 -6.50 -18.64
CA TYR A 121 14.94 -7.45 -17.67
C TYR A 121 15.31 -6.80 -16.32
N ASN A 122 15.37 -5.47 -16.29
CA ASN A 122 15.68 -4.66 -15.12
C ASN A 122 14.65 -3.53 -15.07
N ALA A 123 13.90 -3.44 -13.97
CA ALA A 123 12.85 -2.44 -13.81
C ALA A 123 12.93 -1.78 -12.43
N GLN A 124 12.81 -0.47 -12.38
CA GLN A 124 12.53 0.25 -11.15
C GLN A 124 11.06 0.64 -11.15
N GLN A 125 10.36 0.33 -10.07
CA GLN A 125 8.97 0.67 -9.86
C GLN A 125 8.83 1.52 -8.60
N THR A 126 8.33 2.74 -8.76
CA THR A 126 8.00 3.65 -7.66
C THR A 126 6.49 3.78 -7.60
N GLN A 127 5.89 3.55 -6.43
CA GLN A 127 4.46 3.75 -6.22
C GLN A 127 4.18 4.64 -5.02
N THR A 128 3.20 5.51 -5.19
CA THR A 128 2.67 6.40 -4.16
C THR A 128 1.17 6.23 -4.12
N MET A 129 0.63 5.94 -2.94
CA MET A 129 -0.80 5.80 -2.70
C MET A 129 -1.17 6.67 -1.51
N LEU A 130 -2.13 7.57 -1.69
CA LEU A 130 -2.62 8.47 -0.65
C LEU A 130 -4.14 8.36 -0.58
N THR A 131 -4.65 7.88 0.55
CA THR A 131 -6.09 7.83 0.84
C THR A 131 -6.42 8.93 1.83
N MET A 132 -7.37 9.80 1.49
CA MET A 132 -7.94 10.77 2.43
C MET A 132 -9.43 10.50 2.57
N ALA A 133 -9.94 10.37 3.79
CA ALA A 133 -11.35 10.07 4.05
C ALA A 133 -11.90 10.81 5.27
N GLY A 134 -13.15 11.22 5.18
CA GLY A 134 -13.97 11.52 6.35
C GLY A 134 -14.52 10.23 6.94
N THR A 135 -14.58 10.15 8.27
CA THR A 135 -15.08 9.00 8.99
C THR A 135 -16.25 9.39 9.89
N TYR A 136 -17.16 8.45 10.10
CA TYR A 136 -18.27 8.57 11.04
C TYR A 136 -18.39 7.30 11.87
N THR A 137 -18.35 7.43 13.19
CA THR A 137 -18.51 6.30 14.12
C THR A 137 -19.95 5.82 14.13
N VAL A 138 -20.14 4.62 13.57
CA VAL A 138 -21.44 3.96 13.46
C VAL A 138 -21.74 3.13 14.70
N LEU A 139 -20.72 2.51 15.30
CA LEU A 139 -20.86 1.67 16.48
C LEU A 139 -19.68 1.89 17.43
N SER A 140 -19.98 2.11 18.70
CA SER A 140 -18.98 2.22 19.77
C SER A 140 -19.51 1.50 21.01
N THR A 141 -18.94 0.34 21.31
CA THR A 141 -19.29 -0.50 22.46
C THR A 141 -18.02 -0.96 23.17
N PRO A 142 -18.10 -1.57 24.36
CA PRO A 142 -16.92 -2.12 25.05
C PRO A 142 -16.18 -3.22 24.28
N SER A 143 -16.80 -3.82 23.25
CA SER A 143 -16.22 -4.94 22.50
C SER A 143 -15.99 -4.65 21.01
N VAL A 144 -16.67 -3.66 20.43
CA VAL A 144 -16.58 -3.35 19.00
C VAL A 144 -16.64 -1.84 18.80
N TYR A 145 -15.72 -1.37 17.97
CA TYR A 145 -15.65 -0.01 17.46
C TYR A 145 -15.63 -0.03 15.92
N LEU A 146 -16.54 0.69 15.27
CA LEU A 146 -16.73 0.72 13.82
C LEU A 146 -16.95 2.16 13.32
N ASP A 147 -16.12 2.55 12.36
CA ASP A 147 -16.31 3.75 11.55
C ASP A 147 -16.71 3.37 10.13
N GLY A 148 -17.71 4.06 9.58
CA GLY A 148 -17.88 4.18 8.13
C GLY A 148 -16.95 5.25 7.58
N LEU A 149 -16.44 5.08 6.36
CA LEU A 149 -15.57 6.06 5.71
C LEU A 149 -16.01 6.37 4.28
N LEU A 150 -15.81 7.62 3.88
CA LEU A 150 -16.01 8.13 2.52
C LEU A 150 -14.87 9.09 2.19
N GLY A 151 -14.25 8.92 1.02
CA GLY A 151 -13.06 9.69 0.68
C GLY A 151 -12.61 9.55 -0.76
N ALA A 152 -11.33 9.84 -0.99
CA ALA A 152 -10.67 9.68 -2.27
C ALA A 152 -9.28 9.04 -2.07
N ARG A 153 -8.87 8.21 -3.03
CA ARG A 153 -7.55 7.58 -3.10
C ARG A 153 -6.85 8.03 -4.37
N TYR A 154 -5.71 8.69 -4.20
CA TYR A 154 -4.75 8.97 -5.26
C TYR A 154 -3.75 7.82 -5.36
N ILE A 155 -3.47 7.38 -6.58
CA ILE A 155 -2.48 6.34 -6.87
C ILE A 155 -1.61 6.82 -8.01
N SER A 156 -0.30 6.73 -7.85
CA SER A 156 0.68 6.95 -8.91
C SER A 156 1.67 5.79 -8.94
N SER A 157 1.98 5.32 -10.14
CA SER A 157 2.94 4.25 -10.38
C SER A 157 3.84 4.64 -11.55
N THR A 158 5.12 4.75 -11.28
CA THR A 158 6.16 5.00 -12.28
C THR A 158 6.98 3.73 -12.47
N THR A 159 7.13 3.29 -13.72
CA THR A 159 7.98 2.16 -14.09
C THR A 159 9.05 2.61 -15.06
N THR A 160 10.31 2.38 -14.70
CA THR A 160 11.49 2.70 -15.51
C THR A 160 12.23 1.41 -15.85
N LEU A 161 12.49 1.14 -17.14
CA LEU A 161 13.22 -0.06 -17.58
C LEU A 161 14.64 0.27 -18.03
N THR A 162 15.65 -0.40 -17.50
CA THR A 162 17.06 -0.11 -17.86
C THR A 162 17.53 -0.82 -19.13
N SER A 163 17.06 -2.05 -19.35
CA SER A 163 17.32 -2.82 -20.59
C SER A 163 15.98 -3.26 -21.13
N ASN A 164 15.66 -2.89 -22.37
CA ASN A 164 14.33 -3.09 -22.93
C ASN A 164 14.34 -3.62 -24.37
N PHE A 165 13.20 -4.14 -24.78
CA PHE A 165 12.81 -4.55 -26.13
C PHE A 165 11.36 -4.14 -26.34
N ILE A 166 10.93 -4.00 -27.59
CA ILE A 166 9.52 -3.69 -27.91
C ILE A 166 8.78 -5.00 -28.17
N VAL A 167 7.57 -5.11 -27.63
CA VAL A 167 6.59 -6.16 -27.93
C VAL A 167 5.42 -5.50 -28.64
N ASP A 168 5.21 -5.83 -29.91
CA ASP A 168 4.06 -5.32 -30.66
C ASP A 168 2.74 -5.97 -30.22
N SER A 169 1.63 -5.44 -30.75
CA SER A 169 0.27 -5.93 -30.43
C SER A 169 -0.04 -7.36 -30.91
N ALA A 170 0.85 -7.96 -31.72
CA ALA A 170 0.80 -9.35 -32.18
C ALA A 170 1.81 -10.26 -31.45
N GLY A 171 2.60 -9.73 -30.51
CA GLY A 171 3.60 -10.46 -29.73
C GLY A 171 5.00 -10.51 -30.36
N GLY A 172 5.23 -9.82 -31.48
CA GLY A 172 6.54 -9.71 -32.12
C GLY A 172 7.52 -8.91 -31.27
N ARG A 173 8.76 -9.41 -31.14
CA ARG A 173 9.81 -8.79 -30.32
C ARG A 173 10.83 -8.09 -31.21
N THR A 174 11.05 -6.80 -31.00
CA THR A 174 12.07 -6.02 -31.71
C THR A 174 13.05 -5.38 -30.75
N ALA A 175 14.33 -5.30 -31.15
CA ALA A 175 15.33 -4.57 -30.40
C ALA A 175 14.99 -3.07 -30.45
N THR A 176 15.29 -2.36 -29.36
CA THR A 176 14.99 -0.94 -29.20
C THR A 176 16.26 -0.20 -28.80
N ALA A 177 16.45 0.99 -29.37
CA ALA A 177 17.54 1.90 -29.04
C ALA A 177 17.15 2.87 -27.90
N THR A 178 15.93 2.78 -27.37
CA THR A 178 15.49 3.62 -26.25
C THR A 178 16.21 3.21 -24.98
N ASN A 179 17.12 4.05 -24.51
CA ASN A 179 17.73 3.90 -23.20
C ASN A 179 16.76 4.42 -22.14
N TYR A 180 16.42 3.60 -21.14
CA TYR A 180 15.64 4.00 -19.96
C TYR A 180 14.20 4.49 -20.19
N PRO A 181 13.31 3.78 -20.94
CA PRO A 181 11.92 4.19 -21.01
C PRO A 181 11.30 4.21 -19.60
N SER A 182 10.73 5.37 -19.25
CA SER A 182 10.00 5.61 -18.01
C SER A 182 8.57 6.00 -18.33
N TYR A 183 7.62 5.42 -17.61
CA TYR A 183 6.20 5.73 -17.78
C TYR A 183 5.53 5.86 -16.42
N THR A 184 4.86 6.99 -16.22
CA THR A 184 4.04 7.26 -15.02
C THR A 184 2.58 7.15 -15.39
N ASN A 185 1.84 6.39 -14.58
CA ASN A 185 0.41 6.30 -14.66
C ASN A 185 -0.22 6.61 -13.30
N GLN A 186 -1.31 7.36 -13.30
CA GLN A 186 -1.94 7.85 -12.08
C GLN A 186 -3.47 7.84 -12.20
N THR A 187 -4.15 7.64 -11.07
CA THR A 187 -5.60 7.74 -10.96
C THR A 187 -5.98 8.39 -9.63
N THR A 188 -7.20 8.94 -9.57
CA THR A 188 -7.83 9.36 -8.32
C THR A 188 -9.23 8.82 -8.32
N ASP A 189 -9.51 7.94 -7.35
CA ASP A 189 -10.77 7.22 -7.27
C ASP A 189 -11.50 7.61 -5.97
N PRO A 190 -12.81 7.91 -6.01
CA PRO A 190 -13.60 7.99 -4.79
C PRO A 190 -13.64 6.61 -4.13
N VAL A 191 -13.57 6.56 -2.80
CA VAL A 191 -13.60 5.32 -2.00
C VAL A 191 -14.66 5.40 -0.92
N ILE A 192 -15.33 4.27 -0.67
CA ILE A 192 -16.26 4.07 0.45
C ILE A 192 -15.91 2.76 1.15
N GLY A 193 -16.03 2.73 2.47
CA GLY A 193 -15.66 1.55 3.23
C GLY A 193 -15.98 1.65 4.71
N PHE A 194 -15.27 0.85 5.48
CA PHE A 194 -15.31 0.85 6.93
C PHE A 194 -13.96 0.48 7.53
N LYS A 195 -13.76 0.90 8.78
CA LYS A 195 -12.59 0.53 9.57
C LYS A 195 -12.96 0.43 11.03
N GLY A 196 -12.14 -0.25 11.80
CA GLY A 196 -12.40 -0.36 13.23
C GLY A 196 -11.55 -1.42 13.90
N ARG A 197 -12.03 -1.83 15.07
CA ARG A 197 -11.40 -2.89 15.86
C ARG A 197 -12.43 -3.59 16.74
N ALA A 198 -12.22 -4.88 16.96
CA ALA A 198 -13.01 -5.69 17.87
C ALA A 198 -12.12 -6.20 19.01
N ARG A 199 -12.53 -5.99 20.25
CA ARG A 199 -11.83 -6.47 21.45
C ARG A 199 -11.85 -7.99 21.51
N ILE A 200 -10.72 -8.58 21.88
CA ILE A 200 -10.61 -10.02 22.16
C ILE A 200 -10.79 -10.21 23.67
N MET A 201 -11.95 -10.76 24.06
CA MET A 201 -12.30 -10.98 25.47
C MET A 201 -12.23 -9.66 26.29
N ASP A 202 -12.02 -9.74 27.60
CA ASP A 202 -11.80 -8.58 28.47
C ASP A 202 -10.31 -8.19 28.57
N SER A 203 -9.59 -8.21 27.44
CA SER A 203 -8.14 -7.96 27.38
C SER A 203 -7.78 -6.66 26.65
N SER A 204 -6.48 -6.35 26.58
CA SER A 204 -5.93 -5.29 25.73
C SER A 204 -5.79 -5.69 24.26
N TRP A 205 -6.01 -6.97 23.95
CA TRP A 205 -5.91 -7.49 22.60
C TRP A 205 -7.14 -7.16 21.76
N PHE A 206 -6.94 -6.93 20.47
CA PHE A 206 -7.99 -6.62 19.53
C PHE A 206 -7.69 -7.12 18.12
N ILE A 207 -8.74 -7.22 17.31
CA ILE A 207 -8.68 -7.52 15.88
C ILE A 207 -8.90 -6.20 15.13
N PRO A 208 -7.86 -5.55 14.57
CA PRO A 208 -8.05 -4.46 13.64
C PRO A 208 -8.65 -4.96 12.33
N TYR A 209 -9.54 -4.17 11.73
CA TYR A 209 -10.09 -4.45 10.42
C TYR A 209 -10.29 -3.17 9.61
N TYR A 210 -10.17 -3.30 8.31
CA TYR A 210 -10.37 -2.23 7.34
C TYR A 210 -10.79 -2.85 6.01
N ALA A 211 -11.78 -2.27 5.34
CA ALA A 211 -12.11 -2.60 3.97
C ALA A 211 -12.69 -1.40 3.25
N ASP A 212 -12.27 -1.18 2.00
CA ASP A 212 -12.90 -0.22 1.10
C ASP A 212 -12.92 -0.72 -0.33
N ALA A 213 -13.80 -0.08 -1.10
CA ALA A 213 -13.79 -0.15 -2.55
C ALA A 213 -13.98 1.25 -3.14
N GLY A 214 -13.37 1.47 -4.29
CA GLY A 214 -13.47 2.71 -5.03
C GLY A 214 -13.56 2.48 -6.52
N LYS A 215 -14.17 3.44 -7.21
CA LYS A 215 -14.36 3.39 -8.66
C LYS A 215 -14.21 4.79 -9.25
N GLY A 216 -13.11 5.03 -9.96
CA GLY A 216 -12.92 6.26 -10.72
C GLY A 216 -13.79 6.35 -11.98
N PRO A 217 -13.76 7.49 -12.69
CA PRO A 217 -14.54 7.69 -13.90
C PRO A 217 -14.18 6.70 -15.03
N GLY A 218 -15.22 6.17 -15.70
CA GLY A 218 -15.14 5.29 -16.87
C GLY A 218 -15.22 3.78 -16.57
N SER A 219 -15.22 2.96 -17.62
CA SER A 219 -15.32 1.49 -17.52
C SER A 219 -14.05 0.86 -16.93
N ASN A 220 -14.21 -0.16 -16.09
CA ASN A 220 -13.12 -1.00 -15.53
C ASN A 220 -11.99 -0.24 -14.80
N ASN A 221 -12.28 0.91 -14.17
CA ASN A 221 -11.37 1.58 -13.23
C ASN A 221 -11.83 1.28 -11.81
N GLY A 222 -10.97 0.71 -10.97
CA GLY A 222 -11.36 0.52 -9.57
C GLY A 222 -10.18 0.19 -8.69
N THR A 223 -10.37 0.47 -7.41
CA THR A 223 -9.45 0.14 -6.34
C THR A 223 -10.21 -0.58 -5.23
N TRP A 224 -9.54 -1.46 -4.52
CA TRP A 224 -10.05 -2.05 -3.30
C TRP A 224 -8.88 -2.25 -2.34
N GLN A 225 -9.18 -2.21 -1.05
CA GLN A 225 -8.22 -2.52 0.00
C GLN A 225 -8.92 -3.29 1.11
N ALA A 226 -8.20 -4.25 1.68
CA ALA A 226 -8.61 -4.97 2.88
C ALA A 226 -7.42 -5.15 3.82
N LEU A 227 -7.66 -5.08 5.13
CA LEU A 227 -6.70 -5.38 6.17
C LEU A 227 -7.42 -6.05 7.33
N ILE A 228 -6.81 -7.10 7.87
CA ILE A 228 -7.24 -7.78 9.10
C ILE A 228 -6.01 -8.28 9.85
N GLY A 229 -6.07 -8.32 11.19
CA GLY A 229 -4.92 -8.76 11.98
C GLY A 229 -5.21 -8.98 13.45
N VAL A 230 -4.15 -8.88 14.24
CA VAL A 230 -4.18 -8.87 15.69
C VAL A 230 -3.35 -7.71 16.22
N GLY A 231 -3.81 -7.07 17.27
CA GLY A 231 -3.10 -6.00 17.95
C GLY A 231 -3.21 -6.09 19.46
N ASP A 232 -2.30 -5.42 20.13
CA ASP A 232 -2.30 -5.22 21.58
C ASP A 232 -2.21 -3.72 21.88
N ALA A 233 -3.03 -3.26 22.81
CA ALA A 233 -3.10 -1.87 23.22
C ALA A 233 -2.27 -1.64 24.48
N PHE A 234 -1.51 -0.55 24.46
CA PHE A 234 -0.67 -0.06 25.54
C PHE A 234 -1.13 1.33 25.97
N SER A 235 -0.63 1.81 27.11
CA SER A 235 -0.96 3.15 27.61
C SER A 235 -0.57 4.29 26.66
N TRP A 236 0.43 4.07 25.79
CA TRP A 236 0.94 5.05 24.84
C TRP A 236 0.35 4.90 23.42
N GLY A 237 -0.29 3.78 23.10
CA GLY A 237 -0.57 3.42 21.72
C GLY A 237 -0.79 1.93 21.48
N ASP A 238 -0.73 1.50 20.23
CA ASP A 238 -1.00 0.13 19.81
C ASP A 238 0.15 -0.46 19.00
N ILE A 239 0.39 -1.77 19.14
CA ILE A 239 1.18 -2.55 18.19
C ILE A 239 0.25 -3.52 17.46
N THR A 240 0.37 -3.61 16.13
CA THR A 240 -0.48 -4.49 15.31
C THR A 240 0.33 -5.28 14.30
N LEU A 241 0.00 -6.56 14.17
CA LEU A 241 0.42 -7.42 13.07
C LEU A 241 -0.80 -7.77 12.23
N ALA A 242 -0.80 -7.37 10.97
CA ALA A 242 -1.93 -7.54 10.07
C ALA A 242 -1.51 -8.11 8.72
N TYR A 243 -2.48 -8.62 7.97
CA TYR A 243 -2.32 -8.93 6.57
C TYR A 243 -3.10 -7.89 5.76
N ARG A 244 -2.41 -7.16 4.90
CA ARG A 244 -2.99 -6.12 4.04
C ARG A 244 -2.96 -6.59 2.59
N ALA A 245 -4.07 -6.42 1.90
CA ALA A 245 -4.21 -6.66 0.48
C ALA A 245 -4.86 -5.45 -0.20
N MET A 246 -4.39 -5.10 -1.39
CA MET A 246 -4.91 -3.99 -2.17
C MET A 246 -4.78 -4.28 -3.65
N GLY A 247 -5.81 -3.95 -4.41
CA GLY A 247 -5.79 -3.99 -5.86
C GLY A 247 -6.21 -2.66 -6.47
N PHE A 248 -5.66 -2.33 -7.63
CA PHE A 248 -6.05 -1.15 -8.40
C PHE A 248 -5.75 -1.29 -9.89
N HIS A 249 -6.47 -0.49 -10.67
CA HIS A 249 -6.34 -0.42 -12.12
C HIS A 249 -5.79 0.94 -12.52
N LEU A 250 -4.80 0.95 -13.40
CA LEU A 250 -4.27 2.17 -14.01
C LEU A 250 -4.54 2.13 -15.52
N LYS A 251 -5.31 3.10 -16.01
CA LYS A 251 -5.75 3.17 -17.41
C LYS A 251 -4.72 3.79 -18.33
N ALA A 252 -4.75 3.40 -19.60
CA ALA A 252 -4.02 4.06 -20.66
C ALA A 252 -4.84 4.05 -21.97
N THR A 253 -4.54 4.95 -22.91
CA THR A 253 -5.34 5.14 -24.14
C THR A 253 -5.64 3.86 -24.93
N ASN A 254 -4.72 2.88 -24.93
CA ASN A 254 -4.85 1.62 -25.70
C ASN A 254 -4.60 0.36 -24.83
N GLY A 255 -4.87 0.40 -23.52
CA GLY A 255 -4.58 -0.71 -22.62
C GLY A 255 -4.74 -0.39 -21.13
N ASN A 256 -4.56 -1.40 -20.27
CA ASN A 256 -4.73 -1.29 -18.81
C ASN A 256 -3.56 -1.98 -18.08
N THR A 257 -3.22 -1.48 -16.90
CA THR A 257 -2.33 -2.18 -15.96
C THR A 257 -3.07 -2.44 -14.65
N ASN A 258 -3.14 -3.72 -14.27
CA ASN A 258 -3.82 -4.16 -13.05
C ASN A 258 -2.76 -4.57 -12.03
N TYR A 259 -2.88 -4.03 -10.82
CA TYR A 259 -2.02 -4.35 -9.69
C TYR A 259 -2.82 -5.09 -8.62
N THR A 260 -2.21 -6.11 -8.03
CA THR A 260 -2.63 -6.69 -6.76
C THR A 260 -1.40 -6.84 -5.88
N ASN A 261 -1.45 -6.28 -4.67
CA ASN A 261 -0.37 -6.34 -3.70
C ASN A 261 -0.94 -6.92 -2.41
N ALA A 262 -0.30 -7.94 -1.84
CA ALA A 262 -0.76 -8.53 -0.59
C ALA A 262 0.41 -9.05 0.26
N GLY A 263 0.35 -8.83 1.58
CA GLY A 263 1.42 -9.28 2.47
C GLY A 263 1.26 -8.82 3.92
N PRO A 264 2.18 -9.24 4.80
CA PRO A 264 2.18 -8.87 6.21
C PRO A 264 2.56 -7.40 6.41
N GLN A 265 1.87 -6.75 7.34
CA GLN A 265 2.11 -5.39 7.80
C GLN A 265 2.30 -5.40 9.32
N LEU A 266 3.41 -4.82 9.79
CA LEU A 266 3.62 -4.49 11.19
C LEU A 266 3.42 -2.99 11.38
N SER A 267 2.65 -2.57 12.38
CA SER A 267 2.38 -1.14 12.62
C SER A 267 2.47 -0.79 14.10
N ALA A 268 2.98 0.42 14.37
CA ALA A 268 2.94 1.06 15.68
C ALA A 268 2.10 2.34 15.58
N THR A 269 1.07 2.44 16.42
CA THR A 269 0.19 3.61 16.51
C THR A 269 0.44 4.33 17.81
N ILE A 270 0.58 5.64 17.78
CA ILE A 270 0.75 6.50 18.96
C ILE A 270 -0.50 7.36 19.08
N ASN A 271 -1.10 7.40 20.26
CA ASN A 271 -2.25 8.25 20.58
C ASN A 271 -1.76 9.50 21.32
N PHE A 272 -2.23 10.69 20.93
CA PHE A 272 -1.83 11.96 21.55
C PHE A 272 -2.92 13.04 21.46
#